data_AF-A0A6V7JP86-F1
#
_entry.id   AF-A0A6V7JP86-F1
#
_cell.length_a   1.000
_cell.length_b   1.000
_cell.length_c   1.000
_cell.angle_alpha   90.00
_cell.angle_beta   90.00
_cell.angle_gamma   90.00
#
_symmetry.space_group_name_H-M   'P 1'
#
loop_
_entity.id
_entity.type
_entity.pdbx_description
1 polymer ?
#
loop_
_entity_poly.entity_id
_entity_poly.type
_entity_poly.pdbx_seq_one_letter_code
_entity_poly.pdbx_strand_id
1 'polypeptide(L)' 'EIMDIKFLCLNGTVFDQETRVCERVDEVDCSKSERFYNLNLELYGNNAVTL' A
#
# COMPACT_ATOMS: atom_id res chain seq x y z
N GLU A 1 7.71 23.33 -2.94
CA GLU A 1 6.36 22.80 -3.17
C GLU A 1 6.31 21.40 -2.56
N ILE A 2 5.22 21.02 -1.86
CA ILE A 2 5.06 19.67 -1.31
C ILE A 2 4.47 18.80 -2.43
N MET A 3 5.19 17.78 -2.87
CA MET A 3 4.70 16.82 -3.85
C MET A 3 3.93 15.70 -3.15
N ASP A 4 2.63 15.62 -3.39
CA ASP A 4 1.79 14.49 -3.00
C ASP A 4 1.80 13.45 -4.15
N ILE A 5 2.45 12.30 -3.91
CA ILE A 5 2.50 11.21 -4.90
C ILE A 5 1.25 10.37 -4.74
N LYS A 6 0.32 10.51 -5.68
CA LYS A 6 -0.91 9.71 -5.74
C LYS A 6 -0.67 8.45 -6.57
N PHE A 7 -0.86 7.30 -5.93
CA PHE A 7 -0.95 6.01 -6.61
C PHE A 7 -2.43 5.64 -6.77
N LEU A 8 -2.84 5.32 -8.00
CA LEU A 8 -4.22 4.96 -8.34
C LEU A 8 -4.22 3.66 -9.15
N CYS A 9 -5.08 2.73 -8.76
CA CYS A 9 -5.35 1.52 -9.54
C CYS A 9 -6.33 1.82 -10.69
N LEU A 10 -6.28 0.98 -11.73
CA LEU A 10 -7.22 1.06 -12.85
C LEU A 10 -8.61 0.56 -12.44
N ASN A 11 -9.61 0.81 -13.28
CA ASN A 11 -10.97 0.34 -13.02
C ASN A 11 -11.02 -1.19 -12.88
N GLY A 12 -11.68 -1.68 -11.84
CA GLY A 12 -11.79 -3.10 -11.52
C GLY A 12 -10.61 -3.68 -10.72
N THR A 13 -9.58 -2.89 -10.40
CA THR A 13 -8.46 -3.33 -9.56
C THR A 13 -8.35 -2.51 -8.28
N VAL A 14 -7.80 -3.13 -7.24
CA VAL A 14 -7.53 -2.54 -5.93
C VAL A 14 -6.11 -2.88 -5.50
N PHE A 15 -5.52 -2.06 -4.62
CA PHE A 15 -4.16 -2.31 -4.16
C PHE A 15 -4.13 -3.49 -3.19
N ASP A 16 -3.38 -4.53 -3.55
CA ASP A 16 -3.13 -5.68 -2.71
C ASP A 16 -1.89 -5.44 -1.85
N GLN A 17 -2.09 -5.33 -0.53
CA GLN A 17 -1.01 -5.10 0.43
C GLN A 17 -0.06 -6.30 0.56
N GLU A 18 -0.51 -7.51 0.25
CA GLU A 18 0.30 -8.73 0.35
C GLU A 18 1.36 -8.78 -0.77
N THR A 19 0.93 -8.50 -2.01
CA THR A 19 1.77 -8.57 -3.21
C THR A 19 2.34 -7.22 -3.66
N ARG A 20 1.83 -6.11 -3.11
CA ARG A 20 2.20 -4.72 -3.42
C ARG A 20 1.94 -4.33 -4.89
N VAL A 21 0.88 -4.87 -5.50
CA VAL A 21 0.43 -4.53 -6.86
C VAL A 21 -1.08 -4.26 -6.89
N CYS A 22 -1.58 -3.66 -7.97
CA CYS A 22 -3.02 -3.59 -8.20
C CYS A 22 -3.51 -4.94 -8.76
N GLU A 23 -4.41 -5.60 -8.04
CA GLU A 23 -5.02 -6.87 -8.46
C GLU A 23 -6.53 -6.70 -8.59
N ARG A 24 -7.19 -7.62 -9.30
CA ARG A 24 -8.64 -7.61 -9.47
C ARG A 24 -9.35 -7.68 -8.12
N VAL A 25 -10.45 -6.91 -8.01
CA VAL A 25 -11.20 -6.77 -6.75
C VAL A 25 -11.71 -8.09 -6.17
N ASP A 26 -11.98 -9.09 -7.00
CA ASP A 26 -12.45 -10.42 -6.60
C ASP A 26 -11.35 -11.38 -6.15
N GLU A 27 -10.08 -11.02 -6.34
CA GLU A 27 -8.92 -11.83 -5.94
C GLU A 27 -8.24 -11.32 -4.67
N VAL A 28 -8.57 -10.10 -4.23
CA VAL A 28 -8.01 -9.49 -3.02
C VAL A 28 -8.89 -9.76 -1.81
N ASP A 29 -8.31 -10.40 -0.78
CA ASP A 29 -8.94 -10.55 0.53
C ASP A 29 -8.64 -9.34 1.42
N CYS A 30 -9.46 -8.29 1.29
CA CYS A 30 -9.30 -7.05 2.06
C CYS A 30 -9.37 -7.23 3.59
N SER A 31 -9.91 -8.36 4.08
CA SER A 31 -9.96 -8.63 5.53
C SER A 31 -8.57 -8.88 6.14
N LYS A 32 -7.58 -9.20 5.30
CA LYS A 32 -6.18 -9.41 5.73
C LYS A 32 -5.32 -8.16 5.65
N SER A 33 -5.79 -7.08 5.02
CA SER A 33 -4.95 -5.92 4.66
C SER A 33 -4.18 -5.31 5.83
N GLU A 34 -4.79 -5.22 7.02
CA GLU A 34 -4.15 -4.66 8.22
C GLU A 34 -2.92 -5.46 8.68
N ARG A 35 -2.89 -6.77 8.38
CA ARG A 35 -1.76 -7.66 8.75
C ARG A 35 -0.47 -7.32 8.01
N PHE A 36 -0.57 -6.54 6.94
CA PHE A 36 0.55 -6.16 6.08
C PHE A 36 0.95 -4.69 6.25
N TYR A 37 0.34 -3.91 7.14
CA TYR A 37 0.70 -2.50 7.36
C TYR A 37 2.15 -2.31 7.80
N ASN A 38 2.72 -3.30 8.50
CA ASN A 38 4.13 -3.32 8.90
C ASN A 38 5.09 -3.32 7.71
N LEU A 39 4.66 -3.77 6.52
CA LEU A 39 5.48 -3.73 5.30
C LEU A 39 5.84 -2.30 4.88
N ASN A 40 5.00 -1.32 5.22
CA ASN A 40 5.29 0.09 4.95
C ASN A 40 6.43 0.64 5.82
N LEU A 41 6.74 0.01 6.96
CA LEU A 41 7.84 0.45 7.83
C LEU A 41 9.20 0.37 7.12
N GLU A 42 9.35 -0.56 6.17
CA GLU A 42 10.54 -0.67 5.32
C GLU A 42 10.74 0.58 4.45
N LEU A 43 9.65 1.22 4.02
CA LEU A 43 9.70 2.44 3.19
C LEU A 43 10.18 3.66 3.98
N TYR A 44 10.02 3.64 5.31
CA TYR A 44 10.36 4.76 6.19
C TYR A 44 11.66 4.54 7.00
N GLY A 45 12.39 3.46 6.72
CA GLY A 45 13.67 3.13 7.38
C GLY A 45 14.72 4.25 7.26
N ASN A 46 15.27 4.64 8.42
CA ASN A 46 16.21 5.74 8.73
C ASN A 46 15.66 7.20 8.79
N ASN A 47 14.43 7.48 8.37
CA ASN A 47 13.85 8.84 8.45
C ASN A 47 12.53 8.94 9.24
N ALA A 48 11.88 7.84 9.64
CA ALA A 48 10.63 7.87 10.41
C ALA A 48 10.80 8.15 11.93
N VAL A 49 12.00 8.05 12.48
CA VAL A 49 12.23 8.12 13.95
C VAL A 49 12.38 9.58 14.44
N THR A 50 12.40 10.57 13.56
CA THR A 50 12.75 11.96 13.90
C THR A 50 11.61 12.98 13.80
N LEU A 51 10.34 12.53 13.86
CA LEU A 51 9.17 13.43 13.94
C LEU A 51 8.38 13.19 15.22
#